data_AF-A0A430LRM6-F1
#
_entry.id   AF-A0A430LRM6-F1
#
_cell.length_a   1.000
_cell.length_b   1.000
_cell.length_c   1.000
_cell.angle_alpha   90.00
_cell.angle_beta   90.00
_cell.angle_gamma   90.00
#
_symmetry.space_group_name_H-M   'P 1'
#
loop_
_entity.id
_entity.type
_entity.pdbx_description
1 polymer ?
#
loop_
_entity_poly.entity_id
_entity_poly.type
_entity_poly.pdbx_seq_one_letter_code
_entity_poly.pdbx_strand_id
1 'polypeptide(L)'
;MASKQTSKAPKKTYGTLEKLSSISNGDRIEKRPLTRRQPPASTKSRIIYVSSKTPFMSVVKRARKQLDASLRTTNAAPKHASVHSRIEALKRAGGSDADSAEVKVMGTGRAVEKTLAVASWFEQEVSAGYIWKGYRYEVLSRADAAEAESECADM
;
A
#
# COMPACT_ATOMS: atom_id res chain seq x y z
N MET A 1 37.79 75.26 -5.05
CA MET A 1 37.36 74.47 -3.88
C MET A 1 36.35 73.45 -4.35
N ALA A 2 36.72 72.16 -4.33
CA ALA A 2 35.98 71.08 -4.98
C ALA A 2 34.69 70.71 -4.24
N SER A 3 33.58 70.63 -4.99
CA SER A 3 32.28 70.15 -4.50
C SER A 3 32.31 68.63 -4.34
N LYS A 4 32.11 68.14 -3.10
CA LYS A 4 31.98 66.71 -2.79
C LYS A 4 30.64 66.21 -3.33
N GLN A 5 30.68 65.39 -4.38
CA GLN A 5 29.53 64.59 -4.78
C GLN A 5 29.31 63.46 -3.76
N THR A 6 28.23 63.53 -3.00
CA THR A 6 27.80 62.43 -2.13
C THR A 6 27.21 61.34 -3.01
N SER A 7 27.91 60.22 -3.15
CA SER A 7 27.43 59.04 -3.87
C SER A 7 26.18 58.48 -3.19
N LYS A 8 25.04 58.53 -3.88
CA LYS A 8 23.76 57.98 -3.42
C LYS A 8 23.88 56.45 -3.38
N ALA A 9 23.75 55.84 -2.20
CA ALA A 9 23.79 54.39 -2.05
C ALA A 9 22.69 53.70 -2.90
N PRO A 10 22.96 52.53 -3.49
CA PRO A 10 21.98 51.84 -4.32
C PRO A 10 20.79 51.39 -3.47
N LYS A 11 19.58 51.78 -3.90
CA LYS A 11 18.32 51.32 -3.26
C LYS A 11 18.15 49.84 -3.55
N LYS A 12 17.99 49.00 -2.50
CA LYS A 12 17.67 47.58 -2.66
C LYS A 12 16.30 47.44 -3.33
N THR A 13 16.29 46.99 -4.58
CA THR A 13 15.09 46.57 -5.31
C THR A 13 14.66 45.21 -4.76
N TYR A 14 13.63 45.19 -3.92
CA TYR A 14 12.88 43.96 -3.67
C TYR A 14 12.26 43.58 -5.00
N GLY A 15 12.63 42.42 -5.55
CA GLY A 15 12.17 41.97 -6.87
C GLY A 15 10.66 42.11 -6.97
N THR A 16 10.20 42.84 -7.99
CA THR A 16 8.79 42.99 -8.32
C THR A 16 8.24 41.58 -8.57
N LEU A 17 7.53 41.00 -7.60
CA LEU A 17 6.84 39.73 -7.83
C LEU A 17 5.68 40.04 -8.77
N GLU A 18 5.84 39.71 -10.06
CA GLU A 18 4.75 39.74 -11.01
C GLU A 18 3.65 38.80 -10.52
N LYS A 19 2.47 39.38 -10.24
CA LYS A 19 1.29 38.62 -9.83
C LYS A 19 0.89 37.72 -11.01
N LEU A 20 0.71 36.42 -10.74
CA LEU A 20 0.16 35.49 -11.73
C LEU A 20 -1.16 36.03 -12.29
N SER A 21 -1.44 35.72 -13.56
CA SER A 21 -2.68 36.09 -14.23
C SER A 21 -3.91 35.73 -13.38
N SER A 22 -4.88 36.63 -13.33
CA SER A 22 -6.14 36.37 -12.63
C SER A 22 -6.81 35.12 -13.20
N ILE A 23 -7.44 34.33 -12.33
CA ILE A 23 -8.22 33.16 -12.75
C ILE A 23 -9.41 33.61 -13.60
N SER A 24 -9.86 32.78 -14.54
CA SER A 24 -11.01 33.08 -15.40
C SER A 24 -12.25 33.38 -14.56
N ASN A 25 -13.08 34.33 -15.01
CA ASN A 25 -14.38 34.57 -14.40
C ASN A 25 -15.24 33.31 -14.54
N GLY A 26 -15.43 32.55 -13.45
CA GLY A 26 -16.17 31.28 -13.43
C GLY A 26 -15.44 30.14 -12.72
N ASP A 27 -14.12 30.26 -12.55
CA ASP A 27 -13.33 29.20 -11.91
C ASP A 27 -13.30 29.34 -10.39
N ARG A 28 -13.76 28.29 -9.70
CA ARG A 28 -13.70 28.20 -8.24
C ARG A 28 -12.43 27.50 -7.81
N ILE A 29 -11.59 28.19 -7.04
CA ILE A 29 -10.41 27.58 -6.42
C ILE A 29 -10.90 26.67 -5.28
N GLU A 30 -10.83 25.36 -5.51
CA GLU A 30 -11.13 24.36 -4.49
C GLU A 30 -9.87 23.63 -4.05
N LYS A 31 -9.92 23.08 -2.83
CA LYS A 31 -8.89 22.15 -2.38
C LYS A 31 -8.99 20.88 -3.23
N ARG A 32 -7.85 20.28 -3.57
CA ARG A 32 -7.85 18.98 -4.25
C ARG A 32 -8.62 17.96 -3.41
N PRO A 33 -9.57 17.21 -3.98
CA PRO A 33 -10.27 16.16 -3.26
C PRO A 33 -9.28 15.14 -2.68
N LEU A 34 -9.44 14.81 -1.40
CA LEU A 34 -8.63 13.77 -0.76
C LEU A 34 -9.10 12.40 -1.26
N THR A 35 -8.21 11.66 -1.91
CA THR A 35 -8.48 10.29 -2.33
C THR A 35 -8.47 9.36 -1.12
N ARG A 36 -9.68 8.97 -0.66
CA ARG A 36 -9.83 7.96 0.39
C ARG A 36 -9.80 6.57 -0.24
N ARG A 37 -9.15 5.63 0.44
CA ARG A 37 -9.13 4.22 0.04
C ARG A 37 -10.50 3.58 0.33
N GLN A 38 -10.97 2.73 -0.57
CA GLN A 38 -12.12 1.88 -0.31
C GLN A 38 -11.76 0.83 0.75
N PRO A 39 -12.68 0.51 1.68
CA PRO A 39 -12.47 -0.57 2.62
C PRO A 39 -12.39 -1.92 1.87
N PRO A 40 -11.65 -2.90 2.40
CA PRO A 40 -11.60 -4.22 1.78
C PRO A 40 -12.99 -4.88 1.83
N ALA A 41 -13.33 -5.61 0.76
CA ALA A 41 -14.64 -6.25 0.60
C ALA A 41 -14.92 -7.35 1.64
N SER A 42 -13.89 -7.90 2.31
CA SER A 42 -14.05 -8.97 3.28
C SER A 42 -13.21 -8.73 4.54
N THR A 43 -13.84 -8.93 5.70
CA THR A 43 -13.20 -8.95 7.02
C THR A 43 -12.18 -10.09 7.18
N LYS A 44 -12.26 -11.13 6.34
CA LYS A 44 -11.33 -12.27 6.38
C LYS A 44 -10.07 -12.06 5.52
N SER A 45 -10.02 -10.97 4.75
CA SER A 45 -8.87 -10.67 3.91
C SER A 45 -7.66 -10.22 4.74
N ARG A 46 -6.55 -10.95 4.66
CA ARG A 46 -5.30 -10.66 5.38
C ARG A 46 -4.44 -9.72 4.55
N ILE A 47 -4.78 -8.44 4.58
CA ILE A 47 -4.10 -7.40 3.79
C ILE A 47 -3.22 -6.54 4.71
N ILE A 48 -1.94 -6.40 4.35
CA ILE A 48 -0.98 -5.53 5.04
C ILE A 48 -0.67 -4.35 4.12
N TYR A 49 -1.07 -3.15 4.55
CA TYR A 49 -0.71 -1.92 3.85
C TYR A 49 0.64 -1.38 4.33
N VAL A 50 1.53 -1.13 3.38
CA VAL A 50 2.87 -0.59 3.63
C VAL A 50 2.89 0.90 3.30
N SER A 51 3.35 1.72 4.26
CA SER A 51 3.58 3.15 4.05
C SER A 51 5.06 3.43 3.90
N SER A 52 5.41 4.57 3.30
CA SER A 52 6.81 4.99 3.14
C SER A 52 7.56 5.14 4.47
N LYS A 53 6.86 5.46 5.57
CA LYS A 53 7.46 5.59 6.91
C LYS A 53 7.47 4.29 7.71
N THR A 54 6.83 3.22 7.21
CA THR A 54 6.88 1.93 7.93
C THR A 54 8.30 1.35 7.89
N PRO A 55 8.82 0.86 9.04
CA PRO A 55 10.12 0.19 9.09
C PRO A 55 10.02 -1.22 8.51
N PHE A 56 11.04 -1.63 7.76
CA PHE A 56 11.09 -2.88 7.00
C PHE A 56 10.75 -4.12 7.84
N MET A 57 11.47 -4.34 8.93
CA MET A 57 11.27 -5.48 9.83
C MET A 57 9.87 -5.54 10.47
N SER A 58 9.17 -4.41 10.60
CA SER A 58 7.79 -4.43 11.12
C SER A 58 6.81 -5.07 10.13
N VAL A 59 7.03 -4.88 8.83
CA VAL A 59 6.20 -5.48 7.78
C VAL A 59 6.42 -6.99 7.77
N VAL A 60 7.69 -7.41 7.81
CA VAL A 60 8.09 -8.81 7.91
C VAL A 60 7.46 -9.51 9.12
N LYS A 61 7.60 -8.95 10.33
CA LYS A 61 7.02 -9.54 11.54
C LYS A 61 5.50 -9.62 11.49
N ARG A 62 4.84 -8.62 10.90
CA ARG A 62 3.38 -8.65 10.68
C ARG A 62 2.99 -9.75 9.71
N ALA A 63 3.70 -9.89 8.60
CA ALA A 63 3.44 -10.94 7.61
C ALA A 63 3.59 -12.33 8.25
N ARG A 64 4.70 -12.60 8.96
CA ARG A 64 4.91 -13.85 9.73
C ARG A 64 3.75 -14.12 10.69
N LYS A 65 3.38 -13.14 11.53
CA LYS A 65 2.26 -13.28 12.48
C LYS A 65 0.92 -13.61 11.79
N GLN A 66 0.65 -13.01 10.62
CA GLN A 66 -0.56 -13.27 9.87
C GLN A 66 -0.56 -14.68 9.26
N LEU A 67 0.58 -15.20 8.82
CA LEU A 67 0.73 -16.59 8.36
C LEU A 67 0.58 -17.58 9.52
N ASP A 68 1.18 -17.31 10.67
CA ASP A 68 1.06 -18.15 11.88
C ASP A 68 -0.37 -18.21 12.42
N ALA A 69 -1.11 -17.09 12.33
CA ALA A 69 -2.50 -17.02 12.79
C ALA A 69 -3.43 -17.95 11.99
N SER A 70 -3.12 -18.22 10.72
CA SER A 70 -3.89 -19.15 9.88
C SER A 70 -3.78 -20.56 10.41
N LEU A 71 -2.55 -21.01 10.65
CA LEU A 71 -2.27 -22.35 11.15
C LEU A 71 -2.97 -22.63 12.49
N ARG A 72 -3.28 -21.59 13.27
CA ARG A 72 -3.99 -21.71 14.55
C ARG A 72 -5.51 -21.74 14.42
N THR A 73 -6.07 -21.08 13.41
CA THR A 73 -7.53 -20.98 13.25
C THR A 73 -8.10 -22.23 12.58
N THR A 74 -7.31 -22.87 11.73
CA THR A 74 -7.71 -24.05 10.93
C THR A 74 -7.63 -25.34 11.75
N ASN A 75 -6.74 -25.37 12.73
CA ASN A 75 -6.52 -26.51 13.64
C ASN A 75 -7.40 -26.47 14.90
N ALA A 76 -8.65 -25.99 14.79
CA ALA A 76 -9.58 -25.96 15.90
C ALA A 76 -10.13 -27.37 16.22
N ALA A 77 -9.25 -28.28 16.65
CA ALA A 77 -9.68 -29.35 17.53
C ALA A 77 -10.28 -28.69 18.78
N PRO A 78 -11.40 -29.21 19.32
CA PRO A 78 -12.10 -28.56 20.42
C PRO A 78 -11.16 -28.35 21.62
N LYS A 79 -11.36 -27.25 22.35
CA LYS A 79 -10.49 -26.79 23.46
C LYS A 79 -10.20 -27.85 24.54
N HIS A 80 -11.00 -28.91 24.58
CA HIS A 80 -10.93 -30.02 25.54
C HIS A 80 -10.68 -31.39 24.88
N ALA A 81 -10.21 -31.42 23.64
CA ALA A 81 -9.92 -32.67 22.93
C ALA A 81 -8.66 -33.37 23.47
N SER A 82 -8.72 -34.70 23.62
CA SER A 82 -7.57 -35.51 24.01
C SER A 82 -6.45 -35.41 22.95
N VAL A 83 -5.19 -35.52 23.37
CA VAL A 83 -4.02 -35.44 22.47
C VAL A 83 -4.16 -36.41 21.28
N HIS A 84 -4.69 -37.60 21.52
CA HIS A 84 -4.90 -38.61 20.47
C HIS A 84 -5.93 -38.16 19.42
N SER A 85 -7.06 -37.62 19.84
CA SER A 85 -8.08 -37.09 18.92
C SER A 85 -7.56 -35.90 18.08
N ARG A 86 -6.63 -35.11 18.64
CA ARG A 86 -5.96 -34.02 17.90
C ARG A 86 -5.02 -34.57 16.82
N ILE A 87 -4.22 -35.59 17.15
CA ILE A 87 -3.32 -36.25 16.20
C ILE A 87 -4.12 -36.90 15.07
N GLU A 88 -5.26 -37.52 15.39
CA GLU A 88 -6.13 -38.13 14.39
C GLU A 88 -6.81 -37.08 13.50
N ALA A 89 -7.31 -35.98 14.06
CA ALA A 89 -7.87 -34.87 13.30
C ALA A 89 -6.84 -34.25 12.34
N LEU A 90 -5.58 -34.11 12.78
CA LEU A 90 -4.48 -33.63 11.93
C LEU A 90 -4.18 -34.60 10.78
N LYS A 91 -4.22 -35.91 11.02
CA LYS A 91 -4.05 -36.93 9.97
C LYS A 91 -5.22 -36.94 8.97
N ARG A 92 -6.46 -36.72 9.45
CA ARG A 92 -7.66 -36.68 8.61
C ARG A 92 -7.78 -35.37 7.81
N ALA A 93 -7.33 -34.25 8.35
CA ALA A 93 -7.30 -32.95 7.67
C ALA A 93 -6.16 -32.83 6.65
N GLY A 94 -5.53 -33.95 6.26
CA GLY A 94 -4.40 -34.00 5.34
C GLY A 94 -4.58 -33.10 4.12
N GLY A 95 -3.85 -31.98 4.13
CA GLY A 95 -3.54 -31.16 2.95
C GLY A 95 -4.72 -30.71 2.12
N SER A 96 -5.77 -30.11 2.70
CA SER A 96 -6.72 -29.36 1.88
C SER A 96 -6.07 -28.07 1.38
N ASP A 97 -5.81 -28.00 0.07
CA ASP A 97 -5.19 -26.88 -0.66
C ASP A 97 -5.92 -25.53 -0.46
N ALA A 98 -7.20 -25.61 -0.03
CA ALA A 98 -8.06 -24.47 0.29
C ALA A 98 -7.64 -23.65 1.52
N ASP A 99 -6.68 -24.14 2.32
CA ASP A 99 -6.25 -23.50 3.56
C ASP A 99 -4.79 -23.02 3.54
N SER A 100 -4.25 -22.85 2.32
CA SER A 100 -2.98 -22.16 2.12
C SER A 100 -3.11 -20.71 2.60
N ALA A 101 -2.38 -20.39 3.66
CA ALA A 101 -2.36 -19.08 4.29
C ALA A 101 -1.84 -18.00 3.34
N GLU A 102 -2.73 -17.26 2.67
CA GLU A 102 -2.35 -16.14 1.82
C GLU A 102 -2.35 -14.82 2.61
N VAL A 103 -1.27 -14.04 2.49
CA VAL A 103 -1.17 -12.68 3.03
C VAL A 103 -0.81 -11.72 1.90
N LYS A 104 -1.67 -10.73 1.66
CA LYS A 104 -1.49 -9.73 0.61
C LYS A 104 -0.77 -8.51 1.16
N VAL A 105 0.40 -8.19 0.65
CA VAL A 105 1.15 -6.98 1.04
C VAL A 105 1.01 -5.93 -0.05
N MET A 106 0.38 -4.79 0.28
CA MET A 106 0.12 -3.72 -0.68
C MET A 106 0.89 -2.45 -0.31
N GLY A 107 1.78 -2.01 -1.19
CA GLY A 107 2.47 -0.71 -1.08
C GLY A 107 2.26 0.10 -2.36
N THR A 108 2.03 1.40 -2.22
CA THR A 108 1.83 2.32 -3.35
C THR A 108 2.79 3.50 -3.28
N GLY A 109 3.09 4.11 -4.43
CA GLY A 109 4.01 5.25 -4.52
C GLY A 109 5.41 4.93 -3.98
N ARG A 110 5.94 5.78 -3.08
CA ARG A 110 7.27 5.58 -2.47
C ARG A 110 7.41 4.31 -1.62
N ALA A 111 6.32 3.60 -1.32
CA ALA A 111 6.37 2.36 -0.56
C ALA A 111 6.63 1.12 -1.42
N VAL A 112 6.56 1.22 -2.76
CA VAL A 112 6.73 0.07 -3.68
C VAL A 112 8.11 -0.57 -3.50
N GLU A 113 9.16 0.24 -3.42
CA GLU A 113 10.53 -0.23 -3.18
C GLU A 113 10.63 -1.12 -1.93
N LYS A 114 10.04 -0.67 -0.81
CA LYS A 114 10.00 -1.44 0.44
C LYS A 114 9.20 -2.73 0.31
N THR A 115 8.08 -2.70 -0.40
CA THR A 115 7.26 -3.90 -0.63
C THR A 115 8.01 -4.95 -1.43
N LEU A 116 8.74 -4.53 -2.47
CA LEU A 116 9.58 -5.42 -3.27
C LEU A 116 10.76 -5.98 -2.46
N ALA A 117 11.39 -5.14 -1.63
CA ALA A 117 12.44 -5.61 -0.72
C ALA A 117 11.92 -6.66 0.27
N VAL A 118 10.67 -6.51 0.76
CA VAL A 118 10.06 -7.50 1.66
C VAL A 118 9.79 -8.80 0.91
N ALA A 119 9.29 -8.72 -0.33
CA ALA A 119 9.09 -9.88 -1.18
C ALA A 119 10.40 -10.65 -1.40
N SER A 120 11.45 -9.95 -1.85
CA SER A 120 12.77 -10.54 -2.07
C SER A 120 13.37 -11.14 -0.81
N TRP A 121 13.18 -10.51 0.35
CA TRP A 121 13.62 -11.07 1.62
C TRP A 121 12.91 -12.39 1.98
N PHE A 122 11.61 -12.51 1.70
CA PHE A 122 10.89 -13.77 1.87
C PHE A 122 11.30 -14.84 0.84
N GLU A 123 11.72 -14.45 -0.36
CA GLU A 123 12.29 -15.37 -1.35
C GLU A 123 13.65 -15.92 -0.90
N GLN A 124 14.54 -15.05 -0.39
CA GLN A 124 15.90 -15.41 0.03
C GLN A 124 15.93 -16.25 1.30
N GLU A 125 15.10 -15.90 2.30
CA GLU A 125 15.12 -16.58 3.59
C GLU A 125 14.49 -17.97 3.54
N VAL A 126 13.89 -18.34 2.41
CA VAL A 126 13.04 -19.53 2.31
C VAL A 126 13.36 -20.37 1.07
N SER A 127 14.43 -21.16 1.17
CA SER A 127 14.70 -22.34 0.32
C SER A 127 13.63 -23.47 0.48
N ALA A 128 12.51 -23.22 1.15
CA ALA A 128 11.48 -24.21 1.45
C ALA A 128 10.05 -23.64 1.34
N GLY A 129 9.48 -23.62 0.13
CA GLY A 129 8.06 -23.90 -0.06
C GLY A 129 7.03 -22.77 -0.16
N TYR A 130 7.41 -21.49 -0.33
CA TYR A 130 6.43 -20.44 -0.66
C TYR A 130 6.50 -20.04 -2.14
N ILE A 131 5.40 -20.20 -2.85
CA ILE A 131 5.25 -19.76 -4.25
C ILE A 131 4.63 -18.35 -4.23
N TRP A 132 5.39 -17.34 -4.60
CA TRP A 132 4.85 -16.01 -4.89
C TRP A 132 4.05 -16.06 -6.19
N LYS A 133 2.72 -16.12 -6.10
CA LYS A 133 1.82 -16.04 -7.26
C LYS A 133 1.47 -14.58 -7.54
N GLY A 134 2.27 -13.94 -8.38
CA GLY A 134 1.85 -12.78 -9.16
C GLY A 134 2.37 -11.43 -8.69
N TYR A 135 3.20 -10.83 -9.52
CA TYR A 135 3.46 -9.39 -9.53
C TYR A 135 2.39 -8.73 -10.40
N ARG A 136 1.19 -8.47 -9.86
CA ARG A 136 0.18 -7.67 -10.59
C ARG A 136 0.52 -6.19 -10.44
N TYR A 137 1.17 -5.65 -11.45
CA TYR A 137 1.39 -4.20 -11.61
C TYR A 137 0.15 -3.55 -12.24
N GLU A 138 -0.87 -3.27 -11.45
CA GLU A 138 -1.89 -2.29 -11.86
C GLU A 138 -1.38 -0.90 -11.50
N VAL A 139 -0.65 -0.28 -12.43
CA VAL A 139 -0.54 1.18 -12.49
C VAL A 139 -1.88 1.65 -13.03
N LEU A 140 -2.86 1.85 -12.16
CA LEU A 140 -4.10 2.54 -12.53
C LEU A 140 -3.77 4.02 -12.76
N SER A 141 -3.23 4.32 -13.95
CA SER A 141 -3.40 5.62 -14.59
C SER A 141 -4.89 5.82 -14.82
N ARG A 142 -5.42 6.89 -14.25
CA ARG A 142 -6.85 7.25 -14.24
C ARG A 142 -7.45 7.54 -15.62
N ALA A 143 -6.69 7.43 -16.70
CA ALA A 143 -7.17 7.74 -18.05
C ALA A 143 -8.01 6.59 -18.64
N ASP A 144 -7.75 5.34 -18.24
CA ASP A 144 -8.32 4.16 -18.93
C ASP A 144 -9.56 3.56 -18.22
N ALA A 145 -9.96 4.12 -17.07
CA ALA A 145 -11.13 3.65 -16.32
C ALA A 145 -12.47 4.24 -16.82
N ALA A 146 -12.45 5.16 -17.79
CA ALA A 146 -13.65 5.82 -18.31
C ALA A 146 -14.34 5.04 -19.44
N GLU A 147 -13.70 4.04 -20.04
CA GLU A 147 -14.29 3.28 -21.16
C GLU A 147 -15.04 2.01 -20.71
N ALA A 148 -14.85 1.54 -19.47
CA ALA A 148 -15.49 0.32 -18.98
C ALA A 148 -16.91 0.51 -18.44
N GLU A 149 -17.37 1.76 -18.25
CA GLU A 149 -18.70 2.06 -17.68
C GLU A 149 -19.77 2.31 -18.75
N SER A 150 -19.43 2.38 -20.05
CA SER A 150 -20.41 2.64 -21.13
C SER A 150 -21.04 1.38 -21.74
N GLU A 151 -20.55 0.17 -21.44
CA GLU A 151 -21.08 -1.09 -22.03
C GLU A 151 -22.14 -1.78 -21.14
N CYS A 152 -22.44 -1.24 -19.96
CA CYS A 152 -23.47 -1.78 -19.05
C CYS A 152 -24.77 -0.95 -18.99
N ALA A 153 -24.93 0.08 -19.83
CA ALA A 153 -26.13 0.93 -19.84
C ALA A 153 -27.21 0.50 -20.85
N ASP A 154 -26.97 -0.53 -21.67
CA ASP A 154 -27.90 -1.03 -22.71
C ASP A 154 -28.25 -2.53 -22.54
N MET A 155 -28.48 -2.96 -21.28
CA MET A 155 -29.18 -4.21 -20.97
C MET A 155 -30.22 -4.01 -19.86
#